data_AF-A0A8T4RKY8-F1
#
_entry.id   AF-A0A8T4RKY8-F1
#
_cell.length_a   1.000
_cell.length_b   1.000
_cell.length_c   1.000
_cell.angle_alpha   90.00
_cell.angle_beta   90.00
_cell.angle_gamma   90.00
#
_symmetry.space_group_name_H-M   'P 1'
#
loop_
_entity.id
_entity.type
_entity.pdbx_description
1 polymer ?
#
loop_
_entity_poly.entity_id
_entity_poly.type
_entity_poly.pdbx_seq_one_letter_code
_entity_poly.pdbx_strand_id
1 'polypeptide(L)'
;MELSIGPALLFGLIIGIYETIVIHRDVTLPIHRAGHTVHAILLSILFVFCSINAAYVLSLLPFLAKIPVLGNAIGLQIAVGLLAAIKIHAVSKAKTATGISGGGETWFHSILVGALVVAAPYLLLLIKPVLPKWLLF
;
A
#
# COMPACT_ATOMS: atom_id res chain seq x y z
N MET A 1 8.74 -16.81 5.50
CA MET A 1 9.65 -15.84 4.85
C MET A 1 10.41 -15.13 5.94
N GLU A 2 11.72 -14.96 5.73
CA GLU A 2 12.52 -14.05 6.55
C GLU A 2 11.98 -12.62 6.39
N LEU A 3 12.13 -11.82 7.44
CA LEU A 3 11.77 -10.41 7.43
C LEU A 3 12.51 -9.72 6.28
N SER A 4 11.76 -9.09 5.36
CA SER A 4 12.27 -8.45 4.15
C SER A 4 11.90 -6.96 4.19
N ILE A 5 12.84 -6.13 4.65
CA ILE A 5 12.66 -4.68 4.82
C ILE A 5 12.94 -3.94 3.52
N GLY A 6 14.07 -4.22 2.88
CA GLY A 6 14.51 -3.58 1.64
C GLY A 6 13.47 -3.68 0.53
N PRO A 7 12.92 -4.87 0.23
CA PRO A 7 11.86 -5.01 -0.77
C PRO A 7 10.58 -4.27 -0.40
N ALA A 8 10.21 -4.25 0.88
CA ALA A 8 9.03 -3.53 1.35
C ALA A 8 9.17 -2.01 1.14
N LEU A 9 10.35 -1.47 1.43
CA LEU A 9 10.67 -0.07 1.15
C LEU A 9 10.64 0.23 -0.35
N LEU A 10 11.24 -0.63 -1.19
CA LEU A 10 11.26 -0.43 -2.64
C LEU A 10 9.84 -0.39 -3.23
N PHE A 11 9.06 -1.46 -3.03
CA PHE A 11 7.72 -1.56 -3.60
C PHE A 11 6.77 -0.52 -2.99
N GLY A 12 6.89 -0.26 -1.69
CA GLY A 12 6.14 0.79 -1.01
C GLY A 12 6.43 2.18 -1.56
N LEU A 13 7.71 2.48 -1.84
CA LEU A 13 8.10 3.75 -2.44
C LEU A 13 7.57 3.87 -3.88
N ILE A 14 7.68 2.82 -4.70
CA ILE A 14 7.15 2.82 -6.08
C ILE A 14 5.65 3.10 -6.09
N ILE A 15 4.87 2.38 -5.27
CA ILE A 15 3.42 2.57 -5.16
C ILE A 15 3.10 3.96 -4.60
N GLY A 16 3.81 4.41 -3.57
CA GLY A 16 3.62 5.73 -2.98
C GLY A 16 3.93 6.88 -3.93
N ILE A 17 4.95 6.75 -4.78
CA ILE A 17 5.26 7.72 -5.84
C ILE A 17 4.15 7.72 -6.89
N TYR A 18 3.67 6.55 -7.32
CA TYR A 18 2.53 6.45 -8.23
C TYR A 18 1.30 7.20 -7.68
N GLU A 19 0.94 6.95 -6.43
CA GLU A 19 -0.17 7.66 -5.75
C GLU A 19 0.07 9.17 -5.67
N THR A 20 1.30 9.56 -5.37
CA THR A 20 1.69 10.97 -5.31
C THR A 20 1.45 11.65 -6.66
N ILE A 21 1.87 11.03 -7.77
CA ILE A 21 1.69 11.58 -9.13
C ILE A 21 0.21 11.76 -9.43
N VAL A 22 -0.64 10.80 -9.05
CA VAL A 22 -2.09 10.89 -9.27
C VAL A 22 -2.68 12.04 -8.44
N ILE A 23 -2.41 12.09 -7.14
CA ILE A 23 -2.95 13.14 -6.24
C ILE A 23 -2.48 14.55 -6.63
N HIS A 24 -1.28 14.69 -7.20
CA HIS A 24 -0.77 16.00 -7.64
C HIS A 24 -1.58 16.61 -8.79
N ARG A 25 -2.32 15.78 -9.56
CA ARG A 25 -3.26 16.24 -10.58
C ARG A 25 -4.51 16.86 -9.97
N ASP A 26 -4.92 16.40 -8.79
CA ASP A 26 -6.18 16.79 -8.15
C ASP A 26 -6.03 17.85 -7.06
N VAL A 27 -4.81 18.11 -6.58
CA VAL A 27 -4.54 19.11 -5.54
C VAL A 27 -3.69 20.23 -6.13
N THR A 28 -4.10 21.48 -5.99
CA THR A 28 -3.38 22.66 -6.51
C THR A 28 -2.46 23.31 -5.49
N LEU A 29 -2.79 23.22 -4.20
CA LEU A 29 -2.03 23.85 -3.11
C LEU A 29 -0.73 23.08 -2.80
N PRO A 30 0.46 23.71 -2.91
CA PRO A 30 1.75 23.05 -2.70
C PRO A 30 1.93 22.40 -1.33
N ILE A 31 1.43 23.04 -0.25
CA ILE A 31 1.54 22.48 1.10
C ILE A 31 0.72 21.20 1.27
N HIS A 32 -0.46 21.14 0.64
CA HIS A 32 -1.30 19.95 0.65
C HIS A 32 -0.68 18.83 -0.21
N ARG A 33 -0.05 19.19 -1.33
CA ARG A 33 0.72 18.24 -2.16
C ARG A 33 1.83 17.57 -1.37
N ALA A 34 2.65 18.34 -0.66
CA ALA A 34 3.73 17.81 0.16
C ALA A 34 3.21 16.87 1.26
N GLY A 35 2.15 17.28 1.97
CA GLY A 35 1.50 16.44 2.98
C GLY A 35 0.97 15.12 2.38
N HIS A 36 0.34 15.17 1.21
CA HIS A 36 -0.13 13.98 0.51
C HIS A 36 1.00 13.07 0.04
N THR A 37 2.12 13.63 -0.46
CA THR A 37 3.30 12.84 -0.84
C THR A 37 3.82 12.02 0.32
N VAL A 38 4.09 12.68 1.45
CA VAL A 38 4.64 12.02 2.64
C VAL A 38 3.67 10.96 3.13
N HIS A 39 2.37 11.27 3.19
CA HIS A 39 1.36 10.33 3.63
C HIS A 39 1.23 9.12 2.70
N ALA A 40 1.23 9.34 1.38
CA ALA A 40 1.12 8.29 0.37
C ALA A 40 2.32 7.34 0.42
N ILE A 41 3.53 7.87 0.54
CA ILE A 41 4.76 7.07 0.65
C ILE A 41 4.76 6.24 1.94
N LEU A 42 4.53 6.86 3.09
CA LEU A 42 4.59 6.16 4.39
C LEU A 42 3.52 5.07 4.50
N LEU A 43 2.28 5.35 4.07
CA LEU A 43 1.23 4.34 4.10
C LEU A 43 1.47 3.21 3.09
N SER A 44 1.95 3.53 1.88
CA SER A 44 2.27 2.50 0.90
C SER A 44 3.37 1.57 1.39
N ILE A 45 4.43 2.12 2.01
CA ILE A 45 5.48 1.33 2.67
C ILE A 45 4.88 0.44 3.77
N LEU A 46 4.03 0.98 4.63
CA LEU A 46 3.40 0.21 5.70
C LEU A 46 2.54 -0.94 5.15
N PHE A 47 1.70 -0.68 4.16
CA PHE A 47 0.83 -1.71 3.58
C PHE A 47 1.64 -2.78 2.83
N VAL A 48 2.63 -2.39 2.04
CA VAL A 48 3.52 -3.34 1.36
C VAL A 48 4.34 -4.14 2.37
N PHE A 49 4.84 -3.51 3.44
CA PHE A 49 5.53 -4.19 4.52
C PHE A 49 4.65 -5.28 5.12
N CYS A 50 3.40 -4.98 5.45
CA CYS A 50 2.47 -5.97 5.99
C CYS A 50 2.18 -7.11 4.99
N SER A 51 2.11 -6.81 3.69
CA SER A 51 1.85 -7.78 2.64
C SER A 51 3.03 -8.74 2.42
N ILE A 52 4.25 -8.21 2.25
CA ILE A 52 5.48 -8.99 2.05
C ILE A 52 5.81 -9.79 3.31
N ASN A 53 5.66 -9.18 4.48
CA ASN A 53 6.02 -9.77 5.77
C ASN A 53 4.82 -10.36 6.51
N ALA A 54 3.82 -10.87 5.79
CA ALA A 54 2.56 -11.35 6.37
C ALA A 54 2.76 -12.38 7.49
N ALA A 55 3.73 -13.30 7.36
CA ALA A 55 4.04 -14.28 8.40
C ALA A 55 4.55 -13.62 9.69
N TYR A 56 5.43 -12.62 9.57
CA TYR A 56 5.93 -11.85 10.71
C TYR A 56 4.78 -11.05 11.36
N VAL A 57 3.94 -10.38 10.56
CA VAL A 57 2.79 -9.61 11.09
C VAL A 57 1.79 -10.52 11.82
N LEU A 58 1.49 -11.71 11.28
CA LEU A 58 0.64 -12.69 11.96
C LEU A 58 1.24 -13.17 13.29
N SER A 59 2.56 -13.27 13.40
CA SER A 59 3.22 -13.62 14.67
C SER A 59 3.06 -12.55 15.75
N LEU A 60 2.92 -11.28 15.35
CA LEU A 60 2.66 -10.16 16.27
C LEU A 60 1.17 -10.06 16.67
N LEU A 61 0.28 -10.61 15.85
CA LEU A 61 -1.18 -10.53 15.99
C LEU A 61 -1.79 -11.94 16.13
N PRO A 62 -1.46 -12.69 17.20
CA PRO A 62 -1.87 -14.10 17.32
C PRO A 62 -3.40 -14.27 17.38
N PHE A 63 -4.15 -13.22 17.71
CA PHE A 63 -5.61 -13.25 17.67
C PHE A 63 -6.16 -13.42 16.24
N LEU A 64 -5.44 -12.98 15.20
CA LEU A 64 -5.86 -13.14 13.80
C LEU A 64 -5.91 -14.62 13.38
N ALA A 65 -5.12 -15.48 14.01
CA ALA A 65 -5.15 -16.93 13.77
C ALA A 65 -6.52 -17.56 14.08
N LYS A 66 -7.32 -16.92 14.93
CA LYS A 66 -8.67 -17.38 15.30
C LYS A 66 -9.75 -16.92 14.31
N ILE A 67 -9.43 -16.00 13.41
CA ILE A 67 -10.38 -15.46 12.43
C ILE A 67 -10.22 -16.26 11.13
N PRO A 68 -11.29 -16.93 10.64
CA PRO A 68 -11.26 -17.61 9.36
C PRO A 68 -10.77 -16.68 8.26
N VAL A 69 -10.00 -17.21 7.31
CA VAL A 69 -9.36 -16.47 6.21
C VAL A 69 -8.21 -15.54 6.65
N LEU A 70 -8.33 -14.75 7.71
CA LEU A 70 -7.26 -13.83 8.15
C LEU A 70 -6.09 -14.51 8.85
N GLY A 71 -6.27 -15.73 9.35
CA GLY A 71 -5.22 -16.51 10.01
C GLY A 71 -4.11 -17.04 9.11
N ASN A 72 -4.09 -16.68 7.82
CA ASN A 72 -3.05 -17.09 6.88
C ASN A 72 -2.52 -15.89 6.08
N ALA A 73 -1.34 -16.06 5.48
CA ALA A 73 -0.63 -14.99 4.78
C ALA A 73 -1.44 -14.38 3.63
N ILE A 74 -2.12 -15.20 2.83
CA ILE A 74 -2.90 -14.73 1.67
C ILE A 74 -4.08 -13.88 2.15
N GLY A 75 -4.81 -14.34 3.17
CA GLY A 75 -5.94 -13.59 3.70
C GLY A 75 -5.51 -12.27 4.34
N LEU A 76 -4.39 -12.24 5.06
CA LEU A 76 -3.84 -10.98 5.57
C LEU A 76 -3.44 -10.04 4.43
N GLN A 77 -2.77 -10.53 3.39
CA GLN A 77 -2.40 -9.73 2.21
C GLN A 77 -3.63 -9.09 1.56
N ILE A 78 -4.68 -9.89 1.30
CA ILE A 78 -5.95 -9.41 0.73
C ILE A 78 -6.58 -8.36 1.64
N ALA A 79 -6.64 -8.61 2.95
CA ALA A 79 -7.21 -7.66 3.90
C ALA A 79 -6.44 -6.33 3.91
N VAL A 80 -5.11 -6.38 3.91
CA VAL A 80 -4.26 -5.18 3.84
C VAL A 80 -4.45 -4.44 2.52
N GLY A 81 -4.56 -5.16 1.39
CA GLY A 81 -4.86 -4.56 0.09
C GLY A 81 -6.23 -3.88 0.05
N LEU A 82 -7.26 -4.49 0.63
CA LEU A 82 -8.58 -3.89 0.77
C LEU A 82 -8.55 -2.65 1.67
N LEU A 83 -7.81 -2.69 2.78
CA LEU A 83 -7.63 -1.53 3.65
C LEU A 83 -6.94 -0.37 2.91
N ALA A 84 -5.92 -0.67 2.09
CA ALA A 84 -5.28 0.33 1.24
C ALA A 84 -6.28 0.94 0.24
N ALA A 85 -7.05 0.11 -0.47
CA ALA A 85 -8.06 0.57 -1.41
C ALA A 85 -9.14 1.44 -0.73
N ILE A 86 -9.68 1.00 0.41
CA ILE A 86 -10.68 1.75 1.17
C ILE A 86 -10.10 3.08 1.65
N LYS A 87 -8.87 3.09 2.16
CA LYS A 87 -8.22 4.31 2.64
C LYS A 87 -8.09 5.35 1.53
N ILE A 88 -7.62 4.94 0.36
CA ILE A 88 -7.45 5.81 -0.81
C ILE A 88 -8.82 6.37 -1.24
N HIS A 89 -9.80 5.49 -1.41
CA HIS A 89 -11.15 5.89 -1.84
C HIS A 89 -11.83 6.83 -0.83
N ALA A 90 -11.74 6.52 0.47
CA ALA A 90 -12.37 7.29 1.53
C ALA A 90 -11.78 8.70 1.64
N VAL A 91 -10.45 8.84 1.52
CA VAL A 91 -9.78 10.15 1.54
C VAL A 91 -10.23 11.00 0.36
N SER A 92 -10.42 10.41 -0.82
CA SER A 92 -10.93 11.14 -1.99
C SER A 92 -12.37 11.61 -1.80
N LYS A 93 -13.26 10.75 -1.30
CA LYS A 93 -14.67 11.11 -1.05
C LYS A 93 -14.83 12.18 0.02
N ALA A 94 -13.98 12.17 1.05
CA ALA A 94 -13.98 13.21 2.07
C ALA A 94 -13.68 14.61 1.48
N LYS A 95 -12.88 14.71 0.40
CA LYS A 95 -12.61 15.98 -0.31
C LYS A 95 -13.81 16.47 -1.12
N THR A 96 -14.56 15.56 -1.73
CA THR A 96 -15.76 15.92 -2.49
C THR A 96 -16.84 16.54 -1.58
N ALA A 97 -16.94 16.05 -0.34
CA ALA A 97 -17.88 16.58 0.66
C ALA A 97 -17.53 18.00 1.14
N THR A 98 -16.27 18.43 1.04
CA THR A 98 -15.81 19.76 1.49
C THR A 98 -15.80 20.82 0.38
N GLY A 99 -16.30 20.49 -0.82
CA GLY A 99 -16.40 21.44 -1.94
C GLY A 99 -15.05 21.77 -2.61
N ILE A 100 -13.97 21.04 -2.27
CA ILE A 100 -12.67 21.18 -2.93
C ILE A 100 -12.73 20.43 -4.26
N SER A 101 -12.80 21.17 -5.37
CA SER A 101 -12.85 20.60 -6.72
C SER A 101 -11.53 19.91 -7.09
N GLY A 102 -11.61 18.64 -7.49
CA GLY A 102 -10.53 17.81 -8.04
C GLY A 102 -11.14 16.56 -8.69
N GLY A 103 -10.40 15.86 -9.56
CA GLY A 103 -10.86 14.62 -10.17
C GLY A 103 -11.23 13.61 -9.08
N GLY A 104 -12.49 13.20 -9.04
CA GLY A 104 -12.95 12.23 -8.04
C GLY A 104 -12.27 10.89 -8.28
N GLU A 105 -11.70 10.30 -7.24
CA GLU A 105 -11.00 9.03 -7.34
C GLU A 105 -12.00 7.90 -7.60
N THR A 106 -11.71 7.08 -8.61
CA THR A 106 -12.57 5.96 -8.98
C THR A 106 -12.23 4.75 -8.11
N TRP A 107 -13.23 3.91 -7.84
CA TRP A 107 -12.99 2.62 -7.21
C TRP A 107 -11.98 1.77 -7.98
N PHE A 108 -11.91 1.92 -9.31
CA PHE A 108 -10.94 1.22 -10.13
C PHE A 108 -9.50 1.56 -9.73
N HIS A 109 -9.16 2.85 -9.58
CA HIS A 109 -7.83 3.26 -9.13
C HIS A 109 -7.53 2.71 -7.72
N SER A 110 -8.45 2.89 -6.77
CA SER A 110 -8.24 2.43 -5.40
C SER A 110 -8.05 0.90 -5.32
N ILE A 111 -8.83 0.14 -6.08
CA ILE A 111 -8.70 -1.33 -6.18
C ILE A 111 -7.37 -1.69 -6.85
N LEU A 112 -6.94 -0.98 -7.89
CA LEU A 112 -5.65 -1.22 -8.54
C LEU A 112 -4.49 -1.10 -7.55
N VAL A 113 -4.49 -0.04 -6.72
CA VAL A 113 -3.45 0.15 -5.71
C VAL A 113 -3.49 -0.95 -4.65
N GLY A 114 -4.69 -1.30 -4.18
CA GLY A 114 -4.88 -2.44 -3.27
C GLY A 114 -4.36 -3.74 -3.87
N ALA A 115 -4.61 -3.98 -5.16
CA ALA A 115 -4.12 -5.16 -5.88
C ALA A 115 -2.58 -5.15 -6.01
N LEU A 116 -1.95 -3.99 -6.24
CA LEU A 116 -0.48 -3.87 -6.25
C LEU A 116 0.12 -4.23 -4.89
N VAL A 117 -0.52 -3.82 -3.78
CA VAL A 117 -0.11 -4.21 -2.43
C VAL A 117 -0.22 -5.73 -2.22
N VAL A 118 -1.33 -6.36 -2.64
CA VAL A 118 -1.49 -7.82 -2.57
C VAL A 118 -0.46 -8.55 -3.44
N ALA A 119 -0.17 -8.00 -4.63
CA ALA A 119 0.73 -8.59 -5.61
C ALA A 119 2.21 -8.46 -5.22
N ALA A 120 2.59 -7.48 -4.40
CA ALA A 120 3.97 -7.18 -4.03
C ALA A 120 4.84 -8.41 -3.65
N PRO A 121 4.42 -9.32 -2.75
CA PRO A 121 5.21 -10.53 -2.44
C PRO A 121 5.46 -11.43 -3.65
N TYR A 122 4.50 -11.52 -4.58
CA TYR A 122 4.63 -12.35 -5.78
C TYR A 122 5.49 -11.66 -6.84
N LEU A 123 5.36 -10.33 -6.98
CA LEU A 123 6.23 -9.53 -7.84
C LEU A 123 7.69 -9.58 -7.37
N LEU A 124 7.91 -9.60 -6.05
CA LEU A 124 9.25 -9.80 -5.49
C LEU A 124 9.88 -11.10 -5.99
N LEU A 125 9.15 -12.22 -6.01
CA LEU A 125 9.68 -13.50 -6.50
C LEU A 125 10.16 -13.40 -7.96
N LEU A 126 9.45 -12.63 -8.78
CA LEU A 126 9.78 -12.42 -10.18
C LEU A 126 11.04 -11.56 -10.36
N ILE A 127 11.19 -10.48 -9.59
CA ILE A 127 12.28 -9.53 -9.77
C ILE A 127 13.51 -9.81 -8.88
N LYS A 128 13.38 -10.69 -7.87
CA LYS A 128 14.47 -11.03 -6.95
C LYS A 128 15.79 -11.39 -7.64
N PRO A 129 15.82 -12.12 -8.78
CA PRO A 129 17.08 -12.47 -9.45
C PRO A 129 17.87 -11.26 -9.99
N VAL A 130 17.19 -10.13 -10.25
CA VAL A 130 17.81 -8.91 -10.81
C VAL A 130 17.96 -7.80 -9.77
N LEU A 131 17.43 -7.97 -8.56
CA LEU A 131 17.58 -6.99 -7.48
C LEU A 131 19.02 -7.02 -6.93
N PRO A 132 19.60 -5.83 -6.62
CA PRO A 132 20.91 -5.78 -6.01
C PRO A 132 20.87 -6.36 -4.59
N LYS A 133 21.92 -7.06 -4.19
CA LYS A 133 21.97 -7.78 -2.90
C LYS A 133 21.74 -6.87 -1.68
N TRP A 134 22.18 -5.61 -1.76
CA TRP A 134 21.99 -4.63 -0.67
C TRP A 134 20.53 -4.24 -0.43
N LEU A 135 19.60 -4.62 -1.32
CA LEU A 135 18.17 -4.37 -1.19
C LEU A 135 17.39 -5.60 -0.71
N LEU A 136 18.05 -6.74 -0.47
CA LEU A 136 17.42 -8.00 -0.08
C LEU A 136 17.44 -8.25 1.45
N PHE A 137 17.66 -7.20 2.24
CA PHE A 137 17.58 -7.24 3.70
C PHE A 137 16.14 -7.07 4.20
#